data_AF-A0A940KQR6-F1
#
_entry.id   AF-A0A940KQR6-F1
#
_cell.length_a   1.000
_cell.length_b   1.000
_cell.length_c   1.000
_cell.angle_alpha   90.00
_cell.angle_beta   90.00
_cell.angle_gamma   90.00
#
_symmetry.space_group_name_H-M   'P 1'
#
loop_
_entity.id
_entity.type
_entity.pdbx_description
1 polymer ?
#
loop_
_entity_poly.entity_id
_entity_poly.type
_entity_poly.pdbx_seq_one_letter_code
_entity_poly.pdbx_strand_id
1 'polypeptide(L)'
;MKRKLLYLPIVMLALLFAAGALSSYTTRRAVDDFWKSLGLSQQSGTEGIKNSFMNGYLQYYGARNIKNIAAGDRKAVATDLLAYTKQYISGAAFKKQYEDMRKSALPTKPAEVKQRTIEDIQKEEVAKIEQSIKDLDKSIKEATPDVAKSLKPVLDMQKQTLKEYQNPKNEMFKIMLDGEKYQAEDNQRRYKEDMENWQKRYPENVNLFIADKLKKMLEATKGIDYNAALVEKYNKKRFANPAYESKNSEWKQGFRAGKDVTETARAFAQQWLAELK
;
A
#
# COMPACT_ATOMS: atom_id res chain seq x y z
N MET A 1 10.51 -63.76 -19.27
CA MET A 1 11.32 -62.86 -18.42
C MET A 1 11.16 -61.34 -18.67
N LYS A 2 10.23 -60.86 -19.52
CA LYS A 2 10.13 -59.40 -19.83
C LYS A 2 9.12 -58.58 -18.99
N ARG A 3 8.27 -59.22 -18.17
CA ARG A 3 7.25 -58.50 -17.37
C ARG A 3 7.78 -57.82 -16.09
N LYS A 4 8.98 -58.17 -15.59
CA LYS A 4 9.53 -57.59 -14.35
C LYS A 4 10.17 -56.21 -14.53
N LEU A 5 10.52 -55.80 -15.76
CA LEU A 5 11.15 -54.51 -16.05
C LEU A 5 10.16 -53.33 -16.18
N LEU A 6 8.87 -53.60 -16.41
CA LEU A 6 7.85 -52.55 -16.57
C LEU A 6 7.33 -51.98 -15.23
N TYR A 7 7.47 -52.74 -14.13
CA TYR A 7 6.99 -52.31 -12.81
C TYR A 7 7.98 -51.45 -12.03
N LEU A 8 9.27 -51.50 -12.39
CA LEU A 8 10.33 -50.73 -11.72
C LEU A 8 10.13 -49.19 -11.81
N PRO A 9 9.78 -48.58 -12.96
CA PRO A 9 9.54 -47.14 -13.03
C PRO A 9 8.25 -46.72 -12.30
N ILE A 10 7.22 -47.56 -12.32
CA ILE A 10 5.94 -47.28 -11.63
C ILE A 10 6.14 -47.30 -10.11
N VAL A 11 6.92 -48.26 -9.60
CA VAL A 11 7.25 -48.35 -8.17
C VAL A 11 8.14 -47.19 -7.73
N MET A 12 9.12 -46.75 -8.55
CA MET A 12 9.90 -45.55 -8.24
C MET A 12 9.06 -44.27 -8.22
N LEU A 13 8.12 -44.12 -9.16
CA LEU A 13 7.22 -42.96 -9.20
C LEU A 13 6.30 -42.93 -7.97
N ALA A 14 5.79 -44.10 -7.55
CA ALA A 14 4.99 -44.24 -6.34
C ALA A 14 5.78 -43.96 -5.06
N LEU A 15 7.06 -44.37 -4.99
CA LEU A 15 7.94 -44.09 -3.85
C LEU A 15 8.32 -42.60 -3.77
N LEU A 16 8.57 -41.94 -4.92
CA LEU A 16 8.79 -40.49 -4.96
C LEU A 16 7.54 -39.71 -4.55
N PHE A 17 6.36 -40.15 -4.98
CA PHE A 17 5.09 -39.56 -4.57
C PHE A 17 4.83 -39.77 -3.06
N ALA A 18 5.08 -40.97 -2.53
CA ALA A 18 4.96 -41.26 -1.10
C ALA A 18 5.96 -40.46 -0.25
N ALA A 19 7.22 -40.34 -0.70
CA ALA A 19 8.23 -39.51 -0.04
C ALA A 19 7.86 -38.02 -0.06
N GLY A 20 7.31 -37.53 -1.18
CA GLY A 20 6.78 -36.17 -1.29
C GLY A 20 5.57 -35.92 -0.38
N ALA A 21 4.65 -36.89 -0.30
CA ALA A 21 3.46 -36.81 0.56
C ALA A 21 3.82 -36.87 2.06
N LEU A 22 4.75 -37.75 2.46
CA LEU A 22 5.21 -37.88 3.84
C LEU A 22 6.04 -36.67 4.28
N SER A 23 6.93 -36.16 3.42
CA SER A 23 7.69 -34.92 3.66
C SER A 23 6.77 -33.70 3.79
N SER A 24 5.74 -33.61 2.94
CA SER A 24 4.71 -32.58 3.03
C SER A 24 3.89 -32.68 4.32
N TYR A 25 3.57 -33.89 4.78
CA TYR A 25 2.80 -34.10 6.01
C TYR A 25 3.59 -33.74 7.29
N THR A 26 4.85 -34.18 7.39
CA THR A 26 5.72 -33.87 8.55
C THR A 26 6.06 -32.39 8.62
N THR A 27 6.33 -31.76 7.46
CA THR A 27 6.58 -30.32 7.37
C THR A 27 5.36 -29.50 7.79
N ARG A 28 4.14 -29.91 7.36
CA ARG A 28 2.89 -29.24 7.76
C ARG A 28 2.63 -29.34 9.27
N ARG A 29 2.82 -30.51 9.88
CA ARG A 29 2.70 -30.67 11.34
C ARG A 29 3.70 -29.80 12.09
N ALA A 30 4.97 -29.81 11.68
CA ALA A 30 6.00 -29.00 12.33
C ALA A 30 5.70 -27.49 12.23
N VAL A 31 5.18 -27.02 11.09
CA VAL A 31 4.75 -25.62 10.90
C VAL A 31 3.52 -25.29 11.76
N ASP A 32 2.53 -26.18 11.82
CA ASP A 32 1.34 -25.97 12.65
C ASP A 32 1.68 -25.92 14.15
N ASP A 33 2.55 -26.80 14.61
CA ASP A 33 2.98 -26.84 16.01
C ASP A 33 3.84 -25.62 16.36
N PHE A 34 4.66 -25.14 15.43
CA PHE A 34 5.37 -23.86 15.56
C PHE A 34 4.39 -22.68 15.75
N TRP A 35 3.40 -22.52 14.89
CA TRP A 35 2.45 -21.40 15.02
C TRP A 35 1.59 -21.49 16.29
N LYS A 36 1.17 -22.70 16.68
CA LYS A 36 0.48 -22.93 17.96
C LYS A 36 1.35 -22.52 19.16
N SER A 37 2.66 -22.78 19.12
CA SER A 37 3.58 -22.35 20.17
C SER A 37 3.59 -20.82 20.35
N LEU A 38 3.43 -20.08 19.24
CA LEU A 38 3.30 -18.62 19.23
C LEU A 38 1.90 -18.14 19.63
N GLY A 39 0.93 -19.05 19.77
CA GLY A 39 -0.47 -18.71 20.05
C GLY A 39 -1.21 -18.15 18.83
N LEU A 40 -0.76 -18.50 17.62
CA LEU A 40 -1.30 -18.05 16.34
C LEU A 40 -1.73 -19.25 15.48
N SER A 41 -2.64 -19.00 14.54
CA SER A 41 -2.79 -19.93 13.40
C SER A 41 -1.74 -19.60 12.34
N GLN A 42 -1.37 -20.59 11.53
CA GLN A 42 -0.50 -20.36 10.37
C GLN A 42 -1.05 -19.24 9.49
N GLN A 43 -2.35 -19.26 9.19
CA GLN A 43 -2.99 -18.23 8.36
C GLN A 43 -2.80 -16.82 8.95
N SER A 44 -3.03 -16.63 10.26
CA SER A 44 -2.86 -15.33 10.91
C SER A 44 -1.40 -14.88 10.93
N GLY A 45 -0.47 -15.81 11.16
CA GLY A 45 0.96 -15.56 11.10
C GLY A 45 1.43 -15.09 9.73
N THR A 46 1.09 -15.87 8.69
CA THR A 46 1.38 -15.57 7.28
C THR A 46 0.77 -14.24 6.85
N GLU A 47 -0.47 -13.97 7.24
CA GLU A 47 -1.14 -12.70 6.94
C GLU A 47 -0.41 -11.51 7.57
N GLY A 48 0.04 -11.65 8.82
CA GLY A 48 0.86 -10.62 9.46
C GLY A 48 2.20 -10.41 8.76
N ILE A 49 2.85 -11.48 8.29
CA ILE A 49 4.11 -11.40 7.54
C ILE A 49 3.88 -10.63 6.24
N LYS A 50 2.86 -11.03 5.48
CA LYS A 50 2.45 -10.37 4.24
C LYS A 50 2.22 -8.87 4.48
N ASN A 51 1.38 -8.54 5.46
CA ASN A 51 1.00 -7.16 5.74
C ASN A 51 2.19 -6.32 6.21
N SER A 52 3.16 -6.93 6.91
CA SER A 52 4.37 -6.24 7.32
C SER A 52 5.23 -5.83 6.12
N PHE A 53 5.40 -6.74 5.15
CA PHE A 53 6.16 -6.43 3.93
C PHE A 53 5.41 -5.46 3.01
N MET A 54 4.09 -5.64 2.81
CA MET A 54 3.31 -4.79 1.91
C MET A 54 3.22 -3.35 2.42
N ASN A 55 3.00 -3.17 3.73
CA ASN A 55 2.78 -1.84 4.30
C ASN A 55 4.02 -1.21 4.92
N GLY A 56 5.11 -1.97 5.10
CA GLY A 56 6.39 -1.45 5.57
C GLY A 56 6.46 -1.15 7.07
N TYR A 57 5.62 -1.78 7.89
CA TYR A 57 5.69 -1.72 9.36
C TYR A 57 5.73 -3.13 9.95
N LEU A 58 6.25 -3.29 11.17
CA LEU A 58 6.26 -4.59 11.84
C LEU A 58 4.91 -4.85 12.53
N GLN A 59 4.19 -5.86 12.05
CA GLN A 59 2.96 -6.32 12.72
C GLN A 59 3.29 -6.85 14.13
N TYR A 60 2.50 -6.41 15.10
CA TYR A 60 2.60 -6.90 16.47
C TYR A 60 1.75 -8.16 16.63
N TYR A 61 2.41 -9.29 16.86
CA TYR A 61 1.73 -10.51 17.23
C TYR A 61 1.47 -10.49 18.74
N GLY A 62 0.19 -10.45 19.12
CA GLY A 62 -0.23 -10.50 20.51
C GLY A 62 0.41 -11.67 21.23
N ALA A 63 1.08 -11.38 22.34
CA ALA A 63 1.98 -12.31 22.99
C ALA A 63 1.23 -13.24 23.96
N ARG A 64 0.13 -13.85 23.49
CA ARG A 64 -0.74 -14.72 24.32
C ARG A 64 0.04 -15.85 24.98
N ASN A 65 1.07 -16.37 24.30
CA ASN A 65 1.96 -17.41 24.80
C ASN A 65 3.40 -16.92 25.06
N ILE A 66 3.61 -15.62 25.33
CA ILE A 66 4.96 -15.06 25.53
C ILE A 66 5.75 -15.74 26.65
N LYS A 67 5.06 -16.26 27.67
CA LYS A 67 5.68 -17.02 28.77
C LYS A 67 6.35 -18.30 28.26
N ASN A 68 5.74 -18.97 27.27
CA ASN A 68 6.29 -20.20 26.69
C ASN A 68 7.50 -19.89 25.79
N ILE A 69 7.47 -18.75 25.09
CA ILE A 69 8.60 -18.26 24.29
C ILE A 69 9.76 -17.79 25.19
N ALA A 70 9.45 -17.15 26.31
CA ALA A 70 10.43 -16.66 27.28
C ALA A 70 11.09 -17.79 28.09
N ALA A 71 10.38 -18.91 28.28
CA ALA A 71 10.94 -20.12 28.90
C ALA A 71 11.78 -20.98 27.93
N GLY A 72 11.67 -20.74 26.62
CA GLY A 72 12.42 -21.44 25.57
C GLY A 72 13.55 -20.61 24.96
N ASP A 73 14.18 -21.13 23.90
CA ASP A 73 15.22 -20.43 23.14
C ASP A 73 14.58 -19.40 22.18
N ARG A 74 14.47 -18.15 22.65
CA ARG A 74 13.94 -17.02 21.87
C ARG A 74 14.69 -16.80 20.56
N LYS A 75 15.98 -17.15 20.49
CA LYS A 75 16.79 -17.02 19.27
C LYS A 75 16.41 -18.10 18.26
N ALA A 76 16.20 -19.35 18.70
CA ALA A 76 15.73 -20.42 17.84
C ALA A 76 14.36 -20.09 17.23
N VAL A 77 13.40 -19.65 18.06
CA VAL A 77 12.06 -19.22 17.59
C VAL A 77 12.15 -18.08 16.57
N ALA A 78 13.00 -17.09 16.82
CA ALA A 78 13.22 -15.99 15.87
C ALA A 78 13.81 -16.49 14.55
N THR A 79 14.77 -17.41 14.61
CA THR A 79 15.41 -18.02 13.43
C THR A 79 14.38 -18.78 12.58
N ASP A 80 13.54 -19.60 13.20
CA ASP A 80 12.50 -20.36 12.50
C ASP A 80 11.46 -19.43 11.86
N LEU A 81 11.05 -18.38 12.57
CA LEU A 81 10.12 -17.38 12.04
C LEU A 81 10.71 -16.64 10.83
N LEU A 82 11.99 -16.29 10.88
CA LEU A 82 12.69 -15.60 9.79
C LEU A 82 12.85 -16.52 8.58
N ALA A 83 13.18 -17.80 8.80
CA ALA A 83 13.25 -18.80 7.73
C ALA A 83 11.89 -18.98 7.04
N TYR A 84 10.81 -19.14 7.83
CA TYR A 84 9.45 -19.21 7.30
C TYR A 84 9.08 -17.94 6.53
N THR A 85 9.39 -16.76 7.08
CA THR A 85 9.13 -15.47 6.46
C THR A 85 9.79 -15.38 5.09
N LYS A 86 11.09 -15.71 5.00
CA LYS A 86 11.82 -15.73 3.73
C LYS A 86 11.20 -16.72 2.74
N GLN A 87 10.90 -17.93 3.17
CA GLN A 87 10.26 -18.94 2.32
C GLN A 87 8.94 -18.44 1.73
N TYR A 88 8.09 -17.81 2.55
CA TYR A 88 6.81 -17.28 2.10
C TYR A 88 6.97 -16.06 1.16
N ILE A 89 7.79 -15.08 1.54
CA ILE A 89 7.99 -13.83 0.81
C ILE A 89 8.71 -14.07 -0.53
N SER A 90 9.61 -15.04 -0.60
CA SER A 90 10.25 -15.48 -1.85
C SER A 90 9.35 -16.38 -2.71
N GLY A 91 8.16 -16.73 -2.23
CA GLY A 91 7.22 -17.62 -2.91
C GLY A 91 6.34 -16.93 -3.95
N ALA A 92 5.78 -17.73 -4.86
CA ALA A 92 4.89 -17.26 -5.93
C ALA A 92 3.62 -16.56 -5.40
N ALA A 93 3.10 -16.98 -4.24
CA ALA A 93 1.93 -16.38 -3.63
C ALA A 93 2.16 -14.90 -3.26
N PHE A 94 3.29 -14.58 -2.64
CA PHE A 94 3.63 -13.21 -2.30
C PHE A 94 3.92 -12.37 -3.55
N LYS A 95 4.66 -12.93 -4.53
CA LYS A 95 4.91 -12.26 -5.81
C LYS A 95 3.60 -11.84 -6.50
N LYS A 96 2.61 -12.73 -6.56
CA LYS A 96 1.29 -12.41 -7.11
C LYS A 96 0.62 -11.25 -6.37
N GLN A 97 0.63 -11.27 -5.04
CA GLN A 97 0.03 -10.20 -4.24
C GLN A 97 0.73 -8.86 -4.46
N TYR A 98 2.06 -8.88 -4.61
CA TYR A 98 2.84 -7.69 -4.94
C TYR A 98 2.47 -7.13 -6.31
N GLU A 99 2.35 -8.00 -7.32
CA GLU A 99 1.91 -7.59 -8.67
C GLU A 99 0.50 -6.99 -8.66
N ASP A 100 -0.43 -7.59 -7.90
CA ASP A 100 -1.79 -7.08 -7.76
C ASP A 100 -1.80 -5.70 -7.06
N MET A 101 -1.01 -5.53 -6.00
CA MET A 101 -0.83 -4.22 -5.33
C MET A 101 -0.19 -3.17 -6.26
N ARG A 102 0.84 -3.56 -7.02
CA ARG A 102 1.50 -2.66 -7.96
C ARG A 102 0.54 -2.17 -9.04
N LYS A 103 -0.30 -3.07 -9.57
CA LYS A 103 -1.34 -2.73 -10.56
C LYS A 103 -2.41 -1.81 -9.97
N SER A 104 -2.89 -2.08 -8.76
CA SER A 104 -3.91 -1.25 -8.13
C SER A 104 -3.40 0.15 -7.74
N ALA A 105 -2.10 0.28 -7.49
CA ALA A 105 -1.45 1.56 -7.20
C ALA A 105 -1.05 2.36 -8.44
N LEU A 106 -1.29 1.85 -9.66
CA LEU A 106 -0.88 2.52 -10.90
C LEU A 106 -1.60 3.88 -11.04
N PRO A 107 -0.87 4.99 -11.22
CA PRO A 107 -1.47 6.29 -11.49
C PRO A 107 -2.39 6.24 -12.70
N THR A 108 -3.53 6.93 -12.60
CA THR A 108 -4.49 6.97 -13.70
C THR A 108 -4.04 8.00 -14.73
N LYS A 109 -3.91 7.58 -16.00
CA LYS A 109 -3.60 8.50 -17.10
C LYS A 109 -4.72 9.57 -17.17
N PRO A 110 -4.38 10.87 -17.12
CA PRO A 110 -5.37 11.92 -17.26
C PRO A 110 -6.05 11.82 -18.62
N ALA A 111 -7.34 12.12 -18.67
CA ALA A 111 -8.09 12.12 -19.91
C ALA A 111 -7.47 13.12 -20.91
N GLU A 112 -7.47 12.74 -22.18
CA GLU A 112 -7.06 13.65 -23.25
C GLU A 112 -8.12 14.74 -23.39
N VAL A 113 -7.79 15.94 -22.93
CA VAL A 113 -8.64 17.11 -23.12
C VAL A 113 -8.55 17.48 -24.60
N LYS A 114 -9.65 17.30 -25.33
CA LYS A 114 -9.76 17.83 -26.69
C LYS A 114 -9.60 19.34 -26.61
N GLN A 115 -8.64 19.88 -27.35
CA GLN A 115 -8.45 21.33 -27.42
C GLN A 115 -9.66 21.93 -28.13
N ARG A 116 -10.51 22.61 -27.35
CA ARG A 116 -11.65 23.37 -27.86
C ARG A 116 -11.15 24.68 -28.47
N THR A 117 -11.89 25.21 -29.44
CA THR A 117 -11.65 26.58 -29.89
C THR A 117 -12.40 27.59 -29.02
N ILE A 118 -12.08 28.88 -29.17
CA ILE A 118 -12.83 29.96 -28.50
C ILE A 118 -14.30 29.91 -28.93
N GLU A 119 -14.57 29.62 -30.20
CA GLU A 119 -15.92 29.51 -30.75
C GLU A 119 -16.70 28.34 -30.13
N ASP A 120 -16.04 27.20 -29.93
CA ASP A 120 -16.65 26.05 -29.25
C ASP A 120 -17.04 26.39 -27.81
N ILE A 121 -16.13 27.03 -27.07
CA ILE A 121 -16.37 27.48 -25.69
C ILE A 121 -17.51 28.50 -25.67
N GLN A 122 -17.46 29.51 -26.54
CA GLN A 122 -18.50 30.54 -26.63
C GLN A 122 -19.88 29.92 -26.89
N LYS A 123 -19.98 29.01 -27.88
CA LYS A 123 -21.23 28.35 -28.23
C LYS A 123 -21.77 27.53 -27.06
N GLU A 124 -20.92 26.79 -26.37
CA GLU A 124 -21.32 25.98 -25.22
C GLU A 124 -21.80 26.84 -24.04
N GLU A 125 -21.08 27.91 -23.71
CA GLU A 125 -21.43 28.81 -22.61
C GLU A 125 -22.70 29.62 -22.90
N VAL A 126 -22.87 30.10 -24.14
CA VAL A 126 -24.12 30.75 -24.58
C VAL A 126 -25.30 29.79 -24.42
N ALA A 127 -25.17 28.55 -24.89
CA ALA A 127 -26.24 27.55 -24.77
C ALA A 127 -26.58 27.23 -23.31
N LYS A 128 -25.58 27.15 -22.42
CA LYS A 128 -25.78 26.96 -20.97
C LYS A 128 -26.56 28.11 -20.35
N ILE A 129 -26.20 29.36 -20.69
CA ILE A 129 -26.88 30.54 -20.16
C ILE A 129 -28.31 30.64 -20.70
N GLU A 130 -28.53 30.39 -21.99
CA GLU A 130 -29.86 30.35 -22.60
C GLU A 130 -30.77 29.32 -21.92
N GLN A 131 -30.25 28.12 -21.66
CA GLN A 131 -30.97 27.08 -20.94
C GLN A 131 -31.26 27.49 -19.49
N SER A 132 -30.27 28.08 -18.79
CA SER A 132 -30.46 28.56 -17.42
C SER A 132 -31.52 29.67 -17.32
N ILE A 133 -31.53 30.61 -18.27
CA ILE A 133 -32.54 31.66 -18.39
C ILE A 133 -33.92 31.04 -18.58
N LYS A 134 -34.05 30.03 -19.45
CA LYS A 134 -35.33 29.35 -19.72
C LYS A 134 -35.85 28.64 -18.47
N ASP A 135 -34.99 27.93 -17.76
CA ASP A 135 -35.38 27.20 -16.54
C ASP A 135 -35.73 28.16 -15.39
N LEU A 136 -34.99 29.27 -15.26
CA LEU A 136 -35.27 30.32 -14.29
C LEU A 136 -36.57 31.07 -14.60
N ASP A 137 -36.84 31.39 -15.86
CA ASP A 137 -38.09 32.03 -16.29
C ASP A 137 -39.30 31.13 -16.01
N LYS A 138 -39.18 29.82 -16.25
CA LYS A 138 -40.20 28.83 -15.86
C LYS A 138 -40.39 28.81 -14.34
N SER A 139 -39.31 28.76 -13.57
CA SER A 139 -39.37 28.76 -12.11
C SER A 139 -40.05 30.01 -11.55
N ILE A 140 -39.80 31.17 -12.15
CA ILE A 140 -40.45 32.44 -11.77
C ILE A 140 -41.96 32.39 -12.03
N LYS A 141 -42.40 31.79 -13.14
CA LYS A 141 -43.83 31.66 -13.48
C LYS A 141 -44.58 30.72 -12.54
N GLU A 142 -43.89 29.71 -12.01
CA GLU A 142 -44.45 28.70 -11.09
C GLU A 142 -44.32 29.09 -9.61
N ALA A 143 -43.56 30.14 -9.29
CA ALA A 143 -43.28 30.57 -7.92
C ALA A 143 -44.35 31.50 -7.33
N THR A 144 -44.35 31.62 -5.99
CA THR A 144 -45.16 32.63 -5.28
C THR A 144 -44.66 34.05 -5.58
N PRO A 145 -45.50 35.10 -5.41
CA PRO A 145 -45.13 36.47 -5.78
C PRO A 145 -43.83 36.99 -5.16
N ASP A 146 -43.60 36.69 -3.87
CA ASP A 146 -42.40 37.12 -3.16
C ASP A 146 -41.14 36.43 -3.70
N VAL A 147 -41.24 35.13 -4.00
CA VAL A 147 -40.14 34.34 -4.58
C VAL A 147 -39.87 34.77 -6.02
N ALA A 148 -40.91 34.98 -6.83
CA ALA A 148 -40.79 35.50 -8.18
C ALA A 148 -40.10 36.87 -8.20
N LYS A 149 -40.42 37.75 -7.22
CA LYS A 149 -39.77 39.07 -7.08
C LYS A 149 -38.29 38.94 -6.70
N SER A 150 -37.92 38.01 -5.84
CA SER A 150 -36.51 37.79 -5.48
C SER A 150 -35.66 37.18 -6.60
N LEU A 151 -36.27 36.44 -7.53
CA LEU A 151 -35.55 35.78 -8.65
C LEU A 151 -35.37 36.68 -9.88
N LYS A 152 -36.19 37.73 -10.04
CA LYS A 152 -36.09 38.68 -11.18
C LYS A 152 -34.68 39.29 -11.36
N PRO A 153 -34.00 39.79 -10.32
CA PRO A 153 -32.65 40.33 -10.48
C PRO A 153 -31.63 39.31 -11.00
N VAL A 154 -31.80 38.03 -10.62
CA VAL A 154 -30.93 36.94 -11.10
C VAL A 154 -31.18 36.68 -12.59
N LEU A 155 -32.45 36.69 -13.03
CA LEU A 155 -32.82 36.55 -14.44
C LEU A 155 -32.26 37.71 -15.28
N ASP A 156 -32.35 38.94 -14.77
CA ASP A 156 -31.83 40.11 -15.47
C ASP A 156 -30.30 40.07 -15.56
N MET A 157 -29.62 39.65 -14.50
CA MET A 157 -28.17 39.42 -14.51
C MET A 157 -27.78 38.37 -15.55
N GLN A 158 -28.47 37.21 -15.62
CA GLN A 158 -28.18 36.18 -16.62
C GLN A 158 -28.40 36.67 -18.06
N LYS A 159 -29.47 37.44 -18.30
CA LYS A 159 -29.72 38.07 -19.62
C LYS A 159 -28.63 39.07 -19.99
N GLN A 160 -28.09 39.80 -19.00
CA GLN A 160 -26.96 40.70 -19.22
C GLN A 160 -25.68 39.93 -19.54
N THR A 161 -25.37 38.86 -18.80
CA THR A 161 -24.24 37.97 -19.09
C THR A 161 -24.36 37.34 -20.49
N LEU A 162 -25.56 36.93 -20.91
CA LEU A 162 -25.80 36.39 -22.25
C LEU A 162 -25.38 37.39 -23.35
N LYS A 163 -25.74 38.67 -23.20
CA LYS A 163 -25.34 39.72 -24.16
C LYS A 163 -23.83 39.91 -24.21
N GLU A 164 -23.16 39.85 -23.06
CA GLU A 164 -21.71 39.94 -22.97
C GLU A 164 -21.02 38.73 -23.62
N TYR A 165 -21.60 37.54 -23.50
CA TYR A 165 -21.06 36.30 -24.06
C TYR A 165 -21.32 36.17 -25.57
N GLN A 166 -22.37 36.81 -26.09
CA GLN A 166 -22.60 36.93 -27.53
C GLN A 166 -21.64 37.92 -28.20
N ASN A 167 -20.91 38.75 -27.44
CA ASN A 167 -19.89 39.64 -27.99
C ASN A 167 -18.64 38.83 -28.39
N PRO A 168 -18.25 38.78 -29.68
CA PRO A 168 -17.09 38.00 -30.15
C PRO A 168 -15.74 38.54 -29.64
N LYS A 169 -15.70 39.73 -29.04
CA LYS A 169 -14.49 40.32 -28.44
C LYS A 169 -14.36 40.08 -26.93
N ASN A 170 -15.19 39.21 -26.35
CA ASN A 170 -15.14 38.94 -24.93
C ASN A 170 -13.85 38.16 -24.55
N GLU A 171 -12.95 38.80 -23.79
CA GLU A 171 -11.67 38.21 -23.36
C GLU A 171 -11.85 37.03 -22.39
N MET A 172 -13.03 36.87 -21.80
CA MET A 172 -13.32 35.76 -20.88
C MET A 172 -13.10 34.39 -21.53
N PHE A 173 -13.47 34.22 -22.80
CA PHE A 173 -13.28 32.94 -23.49
C PHE A 173 -11.81 32.60 -23.73
N LYS A 174 -10.95 33.61 -23.89
CA LYS A 174 -9.51 33.42 -23.95
C LYS A 174 -8.97 32.96 -22.59
N ILE A 175 -9.42 33.59 -21.50
CA ILE A 175 -9.06 33.17 -20.13
C ILE A 175 -9.52 31.74 -19.86
N MET A 176 -10.73 31.37 -20.28
CA MET A 176 -11.25 30.00 -20.15
C MET A 176 -10.38 29.00 -20.93
N LEU A 177 -10.06 29.30 -22.19
CA LEU A 177 -9.21 28.45 -23.02
C LEU A 177 -7.81 28.28 -22.42
N ASP A 178 -7.19 29.37 -21.94
CA ASP A 178 -5.87 29.32 -21.30
C ASP A 178 -5.92 28.55 -19.98
N GLY A 179 -7.01 28.67 -19.21
CA GLY A 179 -7.27 27.87 -18.02
C GLY A 179 -7.38 26.37 -18.30
N GLU A 180 -8.09 25.97 -19.36
CA GLU A 180 -8.18 24.58 -19.81
C GLU A 180 -6.82 24.01 -20.22
N LYS A 181 -6.02 24.79 -20.96
CA LYS A 181 -4.66 24.41 -21.34
C LYS A 181 -3.78 24.22 -20.11
N TYR A 182 -3.78 25.18 -19.19
CA TYR A 182 -3.02 25.10 -17.95
C TYR A 182 -3.41 23.87 -17.12
N GLN A 183 -4.72 23.61 -16.99
CA GLN A 183 -5.20 22.42 -16.28
C GLN A 183 -4.75 21.12 -16.96
N ALA A 184 -4.82 21.05 -18.28
CA ALA A 184 -4.35 19.89 -19.04
C ALA A 184 -2.84 19.67 -18.85
N GLU A 185 -2.04 20.74 -18.93
CA GLU A 185 -0.59 20.69 -18.71
C GLU A 185 -0.24 20.28 -17.27
N ASP A 186 -0.90 20.85 -16.27
CA ASP A 186 -0.68 20.50 -14.86
C ASP A 186 -1.07 19.04 -14.58
N ASN A 187 -2.18 18.56 -15.13
CA ASN A 187 -2.59 17.16 -15.01
C ASN A 187 -1.54 16.22 -15.62
N GLN A 188 -0.98 16.55 -16.79
CA GLN A 188 0.09 15.76 -17.40
C GLN A 188 1.37 15.80 -16.58
N ARG A 189 1.72 16.96 -16.02
CA ARG A 189 2.88 17.13 -15.14
C ARG A 189 2.75 16.27 -13.88
N ARG A 190 1.63 16.37 -13.16
CA ARG A 190 1.34 15.55 -11.98
C ARG A 190 1.37 14.07 -12.30
N TYR A 191 0.76 13.65 -13.42
CA TYR A 191 0.79 12.26 -13.84
C TYR A 191 2.22 11.75 -14.06
N LYS A 192 3.10 12.54 -14.69
CA LYS A 192 4.52 12.17 -14.84
C LYS A 192 5.23 12.04 -13.49
N GLU A 193 5.05 13.01 -12.59
CA GLU A 193 5.61 12.98 -11.24
C GLU A 193 5.10 11.76 -10.43
N ASP A 194 3.81 11.47 -10.52
CA ASP A 194 3.17 10.31 -9.88
C ASP A 194 3.67 8.99 -10.45
N MET A 195 3.86 8.91 -11.78
CA MET A 195 4.43 7.73 -12.44
C MET A 195 5.87 7.47 -12.00
N GLU A 196 6.71 8.50 -11.91
CA GLU A 196 8.08 8.36 -11.40
C GLU A 196 8.09 7.89 -9.94
N ASN A 197 7.24 8.49 -9.10
CA ASN A 197 7.11 8.10 -7.70
C ASN A 197 6.58 6.67 -7.55
N TRP A 198 5.62 6.26 -8.39
CA TRP A 198 5.10 4.92 -8.42
C TRP A 198 6.17 3.90 -8.82
N GLN A 199 6.96 4.18 -9.86
CA GLN A 199 8.08 3.30 -10.26
C GLN A 199 9.11 3.11 -9.14
N LYS A 200 9.42 4.19 -8.40
CA LYS A 200 10.34 4.14 -7.25
C LYS A 200 9.76 3.34 -6.07
N ARG A 201 8.48 3.51 -5.77
CA ARG A 201 7.80 2.84 -4.64
C ARG A 201 7.45 1.38 -4.93
N TYR A 202 7.14 1.07 -6.18
CA TYR A 202 6.69 -0.23 -6.66
C TYR A 202 7.57 -0.71 -7.83
N PRO A 203 8.85 -1.06 -7.56
CA PRO A 203 9.76 -1.52 -8.60
C PRO A 203 9.22 -2.76 -9.33
N GLU A 204 9.51 -2.91 -10.62
CA GLU A 204 9.04 -4.07 -11.39
C GLU A 204 9.58 -5.40 -10.83
N ASN A 205 10.84 -5.40 -10.40
CA ASN A 205 11.43 -6.54 -9.72
C ASN A 205 11.03 -6.55 -8.23
N VAL A 206 10.26 -7.57 -7.83
CA VAL A 206 9.84 -7.78 -6.43
C VAL A 206 11.03 -7.93 -5.47
N ASN A 207 12.19 -8.42 -5.93
CA ASN A 207 13.38 -8.51 -5.09
C ASN A 207 13.88 -7.12 -4.66
N LEU A 208 13.75 -6.09 -5.52
CA LEU A 208 14.08 -4.71 -5.16
C LEU A 208 13.14 -4.18 -4.08
N PHE A 209 11.85 -4.54 -4.16
CA PHE A 209 10.87 -4.18 -3.13
C PHE A 209 11.20 -4.86 -1.79
N ILE A 210 11.50 -6.16 -1.80
CA ILE A 210 11.91 -6.91 -0.60
C ILE A 210 13.19 -6.31 -0.01
N ALA A 211 14.18 -5.99 -0.86
CA ALA A 211 15.43 -5.39 -0.43
C ALA A 211 15.23 -4.02 0.25
N ASP A 212 14.33 -3.17 -0.25
CA ASP A 212 13.94 -1.92 0.43
C ASP A 212 13.43 -2.19 1.86
N LYS A 213 12.55 -3.19 2.04
CA LYS A 213 12.00 -3.52 3.37
C LYS A 213 13.07 -4.02 4.34
N LEU A 214 13.97 -4.88 3.88
CA LEU A 214 15.07 -5.38 4.71
C LEU A 214 16.02 -4.25 5.11
N LYS A 215 16.36 -3.35 4.18
CA LYS A 215 17.19 -2.16 4.47
C LYS A 215 16.52 -1.24 5.50
N LYS A 216 15.22 -1.01 5.39
CA LYS A 216 14.46 -0.21 6.38
C LYS A 216 14.48 -0.84 7.77
N MET A 217 14.33 -2.16 7.87
CA MET A 217 14.44 -2.86 9.15
C MET A 217 15.85 -2.72 9.75
N LEU A 218 16.89 -2.89 8.92
CA LEU A 218 18.28 -2.73 9.37
C LEU A 218 18.59 -1.31 9.84
N GLU A 219 18.06 -0.29 9.19
CA GLU A 219 18.28 1.09 9.62
C GLU A 219 17.46 1.42 10.89
N ALA A 220 16.21 0.98 10.96
CA ALA A 220 15.34 1.22 12.10
C ALA A 220 15.85 0.57 13.40
N THR A 221 16.56 -0.55 13.29
CA THR A 221 17.14 -1.28 14.42
C THR A 221 18.61 -0.97 14.66
N LYS A 222 19.18 0.01 13.95
CA LYS A 222 20.60 0.36 14.08
C LYS A 222 20.89 1.05 15.41
N GLY A 223 21.99 0.63 16.06
CA GLY A 223 22.50 1.28 17.27
C GLY A 223 21.54 1.22 18.44
N ILE A 224 20.78 0.12 18.59
CA ILE A 224 19.98 -0.10 19.80
C ILE A 224 20.92 -0.27 20.99
N ASP A 225 20.71 0.55 22.02
CA ASP A 225 21.35 0.38 23.32
C ASP A 225 20.50 -0.58 24.16
N TYR A 226 20.91 -1.85 24.21
CA TYR A 226 20.22 -2.88 24.98
C TYR A 226 20.37 -2.73 26.50
N ASN A 227 21.22 -1.80 26.97
CA ASN A 227 21.39 -1.48 28.38
C ASN A 227 20.56 -0.25 28.81
N ALA A 228 19.75 0.31 27.90
CA ALA A 228 18.94 1.48 28.20
C ALA A 228 18.02 1.26 29.41
N ALA A 229 18.11 2.16 30.39
CA ALA A 229 17.31 2.09 31.61
C ALA A 229 15.82 2.38 31.33
N LEU A 230 14.95 1.62 31.99
CA LEU A 230 13.50 1.81 31.97
C LEU A 230 13.01 2.32 33.32
N VAL A 231 12.07 3.26 33.30
CA VAL A 231 11.36 3.76 34.48
C VAL A 231 9.87 3.49 34.36
N GLU A 232 9.20 3.27 35.49
CA GLU A 232 7.76 3.14 35.53
C GLU A 232 7.11 4.52 35.60
N LYS A 233 6.28 4.84 34.60
CA LYS A 233 5.54 6.09 34.54
C LYS A 233 4.17 5.85 33.95
N TYR A 234 3.12 6.21 34.68
CA TYR A 234 1.72 5.98 34.30
C TYR A 234 1.42 4.47 34.05
N ASN A 235 1.88 3.59 34.95
CA ASN A 235 1.72 2.13 34.84
C ASN A 235 2.28 1.53 33.54
N LYS A 236 3.30 2.19 32.96
CA LYS A 236 4.00 1.74 31.74
C LYS A 236 5.51 1.88 31.93
N LYS A 237 6.27 0.90 31.42
CA LYS A 237 7.72 1.01 31.32
C LYS A 237 8.10 1.91 30.14
N ARG A 238 8.77 3.03 30.45
CA ARG A 238 9.29 4.01 29.50
C ARG A 238 10.80 4.10 29.59
N PHE A 239 11.46 4.57 28.54
CA PHE A 239 12.89 4.82 28.60
C PHE A 239 13.18 6.01 29.51
N ALA A 240 14.16 5.84 30.41
CA ALA A 240 14.62 6.92 31.28
C ALA A 240 15.26 8.05 30.46
N ASN A 241 15.98 7.70 29.38
CA ASN A 241 16.58 8.64 28.44
C ASN A 241 15.52 9.18 27.47
N PRO A 242 15.23 10.50 27.46
CA PRO A 242 14.26 11.10 26.53
C PRO A 242 14.60 10.86 25.05
N ALA A 243 15.88 10.77 24.69
CA ALA A 243 16.32 10.51 23.32
C ALA A 243 16.01 9.08 22.86
N TYR A 244 15.90 8.12 23.78
CA TYR A 244 15.45 6.76 23.49
C TYR A 244 13.92 6.66 23.49
N GLU A 245 13.26 7.40 24.39
CA GLU A 245 11.79 7.49 24.40
C GLU A 245 11.25 8.18 23.14
N SER A 246 12.03 9.04 22.46
CA SER A 246 11.63 9.67 21.19
C SER A 246 11.93 8.83 19.95
N LYS A 247 12.64 7.69 20.06
CA LYS A 247 12.89 6.79 18.92
C LYS A 247 11.58 6.25 18.33
N ASN A 248 11.64 5.82 17.07
CA ASN A 248 10.49 5.20 16.39
C ASN A 248 10.06 3.87 17.05
N SER A 249 8.91 3.37 16.64
CA SER A 249 8.33 2.12 17.14
C SER A 249 9.26 0.93 16.96
N GLU A 250 9.89 0.81 15.79
CA GLU A 250 10.69 -0.33 15.39
C GLU A 250 11.97 -0.45 16.23
N TRP A 251 12.65 0.67 16.49
CA TRP A 251 13.82 0.70 17.38
C TRP A 251 13.46 0.21 18.78
N LYS A 252 12.33 0.70 19.31
CA LYS A 252 11.82 0.31 20.62
C LYS A 252 11.32 -1.13 20.68
N GLN A 253 10.84 -1.67 19.55
CA GLN A 253 10.48 -3.08 19.42
C GLN A 253 11.73 -3.96 19.42
N GLY A 254 12.78 -3.60 18.68
CA GLY A 254 14.07 -4.28 18.72
C GLY A 254 14.67 -4.30 20.14
N PHE A 255 14.64 -3.16 20.84
CA PHE A 255 15.06 -3.11 22.25
C PHE A 255 14.27 -4.12 23.12
N ARG A 256 12.94 -4.15 22.99
CA ARG A 256 12.08 -5.06 23.78
C ARG A 256 12.22 -6.53 23.36
N ALA A 257 12.55 -6.80 22.11
CA ALA A 257 12.89 -8.14 21.63
C ALA A 257 14.20 -8.63 22.24
N GLY A 258 15.09 -7.71 22.63
CA GLY A 258 16.38 -8.03 23.24
C GLY A 258 17.47 -8.27 22.22
N LYS A 259 18.72 -8.28 22.70
CA LYS A 259 19.93 -8.34 21.88
C LYS A 259 19.98 -9.58 20.98
N ASP A 260 19.81 -10.76 21.57
CA ASP A 260 20.00 -12.01 20.83
C ASP A 260 19.00 -12.16 19.68
N VAL A 261 17.74 -11.78 19.90
CA VAL A 261 16.69 -11.83 18.88
C VAL A 261 16.95 -10.79 17.79
N THR A 262 17.22 -9.56 18.19
CA THR A 262 17.35 -8.45 17.24
C THR A 262 18.61 -8.59 16.38
N GLU A 263 19.75 -8.94 16.96
CA GLU A 263 20.98 -9.15 16.19
C GLU A 263 20.89 -10.39 15.29
N THR A 264 20.17 -11.44 15.71
CA THR A 264 19.88 -12.60 14.84
C THR A 264 19.05 -12.17 13.62
N ALA A 265 18.00 -11.36 13.83
CA ALA A 265 17.18 -10.83 12.74
C ALA A 265 17.97 -9.91 11.80
N ARG A 266 18.85 -9.06 12.35
CA ARG A 266 19.74 -8.18 11.56
C ARG A 266 20.71 -8.99 10.71
N ALA A 267 21.38 -9.98 11.28
CA ALA A 267 22.29 -10.86 10.55
C ALA A 267 21.57 -11.62 9.43
N PHE A 268 20.38 -12.16 9.71
CA PHE A 268 19.56 -12.83 8.71
C PHE A 268 19.15 -11.88 7.56
N ALA A 269 18.72 -10.65 7.88
CA ALA A 269 18.34 -9.66 6.87
C ALA A 269 19.52 -9.23 6.00
N GLN A 270 20.71 -9.08 6.57
CA GLN A 270 21.94 -8.80 5.83
C GLN A 270 22.29 -9.94 4.86
N GLN A 271 22.22 -11.20 5.34
CA GLN A 271 22.45 -12.36 4.49
C GLN A 271 21.41 -12.43 3.36
N TRP A 272 20.13 -12.28 3.67
CA TRP A 272 19.08 -12.33 2.68
C TRP A 272 19.24 -11.22 1.63
N LEU A 273 19.61 -10.01 2.04
CA LEU A 273 19.93 -8.92 1.09
C LEU A 273 21.04 -9.28 0.11
N ALA A 274 22.07 -10.02 0.55
CA ALA A 274 23.16 -10.45 -0.33
C ALA A 274 22.73 -11.50 -1.37
N GLU A 275 21.65 -12.23 -1.08
CA GLU A 275 21.08 -13.24 -1.97
C GLU A 275 20.07 -12.68 -2.99
N LEU A 276 19.45 -11.53 -2.73
CA LEU A 276 18.38 -10.92 -3.54
C LEU A 276 18.85 -10.26 -4.86
N LYS A 277 19.95 -10.74 -5.45
CA LYS A 277 20.50 -10.22 -6.71
C LYS A 277 19.46 -10.15 -7.83
#